data_AF-A0A3M2M250-F1
#
_entry.id   AF-A0A3M2M250-F1
#
_cell.length_a   1.000
_cell.length_b   1.000
_cell.length_c   1.000
_cell.angle_alpha   90.00
_cell.angle_beta   90.00
_cell.angle_gamma   90.00
#
_symmetry.space_group_name_H-M   'P 1'
#
loop_
_entity.id
_entity.type
_entity.pdbx_description
1 polymer ?
#
loop_
_entity_poly.entity_id
_entity_poly.type
_entity_poly.pdbx_seq_one_letter_code
_entity_poly.pdbx_strand_id
1 'polypeptide(L)'
;MSAPVWSVRADWTEPLRNAWTLAGCAALALVLAFRAPDPAAIPAFAFLGVLCVLLGVVDVARKRLPDPLTLPSVPIAGALLAVADPSRWFGMLVGAGVLFLVFAVQWFAVPNAIGFGDVKLAPVLGLYLGWLGRPAWITGLFGMFVLGGLFALALLLFRRAGRKDQIPYGPFMLAGTLLAVLAHA
;
A
#
# COMPACT_ATOMS: atom_id res chain seq x y z
N MET A 1 22.30 19.68 0.32
CA MET A 1 22.01 18.57 -0.62
C MET A 1 21.04 17.63 0.08
N SER A 2 19.81 17.47 -0.43
CA SER A 2 18.85 16.51 0.12
C SER A 2 19.41 15.09 -0.05
N ALA A 3 19.40 14.30 1.02
CA ALA A 3 19.91 12.93 0.95
C ALA A 3 19.06 12.10 -0.04
N PRO A 4 19.66 11.12 -0.74
CA PRO A 4 18.95 10.35 -1.74
C PRO A 4 17.80 9.53 -1.12
N VAL A 5 16.78 9.25 -1.93
CA VAL A 5 15.52 8.58 -1.51
C VAL A 5 15.76 7.21 -0.86
N TRP A 6 16.89 6.55 -1.17
CA TRP A 6 17.29 5.28 -0.58
C TRP A 6 17.94 5.39 0.80
N SER A 7 18.29 6.59 1.27
CA SER A 7 19.01 6.77 2.55
C SER A 7 18.07 6.88 3.74
N VAL A 8 18.45 6.23 4.86
CA VAL A 8 17.73 6.30 6.14
C VAL A 8 17.78 7.72 6.76
N ARG A 9 18.74 8.54 6.33
CA ARG A 9 18.94 9.92 6.81
C ARG A 9 18.20 10.98 5.99
N ALA A 10 17.38 10.57 5.03
CA ALA A 10 16.60 11.51 4.24
C ALA A 10 15.40 12.08 5.02
N ASP A 11 14.97 13.26 4.57
CA ASP A 11 13.89 14.11 5.10
C ASP A 11 12.50 13.45 5.07
N TRP A 12 12.36 12.29 4.44
CA TRP A 12 11.13 11.49 4.46
C TRP A 12 10.78 10.93 5.84
N THR A 13 11.72 10.92 6.79
CA THR A 13 11.47 10.49 8.19
C THR A 13 10.81 11.57 9.04
N GLU A 14 10.88 12.84 8.64
CA GLU A 14 10.34 13.96 9.42
C GLU A 14 8.82 13.82 9.71
N PRO A 15 7.95 13.46 8.75
CA PRO A 15 6.53 13.25 9.00
C PRO A 15 6.24 12.08 9.97
N LEU A 16 7.19 11.14 10.12
CA LEU A 16 7.03 9.97 10.97
C LEU A 16 7.26 10.28 12.46
N ARG A 17 7.92 11.40 12.77
CA ARG A 17 8.27 11.79 14.15
C ARG A 17 7.11 12.40 14.94
N ASN A 18 5.90 12.38 14.38
CA ASN A 18 4.69 12.93 14.99
C ASN A 18 3.97 11.89 15.85
N ALA A 19 3.52 12.28 17.05
CA ALA A 19 2.72 11.44 17.94
C ALA A 19 1.45 10.90 17.27
N TRP A 20 0.84 11.68 16.35
CA TRP A 20 -0.31 11.24 15.57
C TRP A 20 0.02 10.08 14.62
N THR A 21 1.23 10.03 14.07
CA THR A 21 1.67 8.91 13.22
C THR A 21 1.80 7.63 14.04
N LEU A 22 2.36 7.72 15.26
CA LEU A 22 2.45 6.59 16.19
C LEU A 22 1.07 6.11 16.64
N ALA A 23 0.19 7.03 17.02
CA ALA A 23 -1.19 6.72 17.41
C ALA A 23 -1.96 6.08 16.25
N GLY A 24 -1.79 6.60 15.03
CA GLY A 24 -2.37 6.02 13.81
C GLY A 24 -1.86 4.61 13.55
N CYS A 25 -0.55 4.37 13.66
CA CYS A 25 0.04 3.04 13.50
C CYS A 25 -0.55 2.06 14.52
N ALA A 26 -0.59 2.43 15.80
CA ALA A 26 -1.14 1.59 16.85
C ALA A 26 -2.63 1.29 16.62
N ALA A 27 -3.42 2.31 16.29
CA ALA A 27 -4.85 2.17 16.05
C ALA A 27 -5.14 1.27 14.84
N LEU A 28 -4.49 1.51 13.69
CA LEU A 28 -4.76 0.72 12.49
C LEU A 28 -4.21 -0.70 12.62
N ALA A 29 -3.04 -0.89 13.24
CA ALA A 29 -2.51 -2.22 13.54
C ALA A 29 -3.47 -3.00 14.44
N LEU A 30 -4.04 -2.36 15.46
CA LEU A 30 -5.02 -2.98 16.35
C LEU A 30 -6.30 -3.37 15.62
N VAL A 31 -6.86 -2.47 14.80
CA VAL A 31 -8.06 -2.74 13.99
C VAL A 31 -7.83 -3.93 13.07
N LEU A 32 -6.70 -3.97 12.36
CA LEU A 32 -6.40 -5.07 11.45
C LEU A 32 -6.07 -6.37 12.19
N ALA A 33 -5.42 -6.30 13.35
CA ALA A 33 -5.19 -7.45 14.21
C ALA A 33 -6.50 -8.10 14.66
N PHE A 34 -7.50 -7.30 15.07
CA PHE A 34 -8.84 -7.81 15.41
C PHE A 34 -9.61 -8.35 14.22
N ARG A 35 -9.24 -7.92 13.00
CA ARG A 35 -9.87 -8.35 11.76
C ARG A 35 -9.21 -9.60 11.17
N ALA A 36 -8.05 -10.02 11.68
CA ALA A 36 -7.33 -11.19 11.18
C ALA A 36 -8.20 -12.46 11.32
N PRO A 37 -8.22 -13.35 10.31
CA PRO A 37 -9.11 -14.52 10.29
C PRO A 37 -8.73 -15.57 11.34
N ASP A 38 -7.46 -15.60 11.77
CA ASP A 38 -6.95 -16.53 12.77
C ASP A 38 -5.79 -15.90 13.58
N PRO A 39 -5.45 -16.44 14.76
CA PRO A 39 -4.39 -15.88 15.61
C PRO A 39 -3.00 -15.84 14.97
N ALA A 40 -2.70 -16.76 14.04
CA ALA A 40 -1.39 -16.81 13.39
C ALA A 40 -1.25 -15.70 12.32
N ALA A 41 -2.37 -15.20 11.78
CA ALA A 41 -2.40 -14.06 10.86
C ALA A 41 -2.25 -12.68 11.54
N ILE A 42 -2.46 -12.58 12.87
CA ILE A 42 -2.40 -11.32 13.62
C ILE A 42 -1.10 -10.52 13.35
N PRO A 43 0.11 -11.11 13.39
CA PRO A 43 1.34 -10.37 13.13
C PRO A 43 1.39 -9.78 11.72
N ALA A 44 0.92 -10.52 10.72
CA ALA A 44 0.87 -10.05 9.33
C ALA A 44 -0.08 -8.85 9.19
N PHE A 45 -1.26 -8.91 9.80
CA PHE A 45 -2.27 -7.87 9.69
C PHE A 45 -1.91 -6.62 10.51
N ALA A 46 -1.33 -6.79 11.69
CA ALA A 46 -0.77 -5.69 12.47
C ALA A 46 0.36 -4.98 11.70
N PHE A 47 1.27 -5.76 11.08
CA PHE A 47 2.33 -5.22 10.24
C PHE A 47 1.78 -4.40 9.05
N LEU A 48 0.75 -4.91 8.36
CA LEU A 48 0.07 -4.17 7.30
C LEU A 48 -0.48 -2.84 7.81
N GLY A 49 -1.11 -2.83 8.99
CA GLY A 49 -1.68 -1.63 9.58
C GLY A 49 -0.62 -0.55 9.85
N VAL A 50 0.52 -0.94 10.44
CA VAL A 50 1.66 -0.04 10.63
C VAL A 50 2.17 0.47 9.27
N LEU A 51 2.37 -0.43 8.31
CA LEU A 51 2.91 -0.09 6.99
C LEU A 51 2.01 0.90 6.24
N CYS A 52 0.69 0.70 6.29
CA CYS A 52 -0.30 1.59 5.68
C CYS A 52 -0.19 3.02 6.24
N VAL A 53 -0.04 3.19 7.56
CA VAL A 53 0.09 4.54 8.13
C VAL A 53 1.43 5.16 7.78
N LEU A 54 2.53 4.43 7.93
CA LEU A 54 3.87 4.97 7.63
C LEU A 54 3.98 5.41 6.17
N LEU A 55 3.59 4.54 5.23
CA LEU A 55 3.66 4.85 3.80
C LEU A 55 2.65 5.91 3.40
N GLY A 56 1.43 5.87 3.94
CA GLY A 56 0.39 6.87 3.65
C GLY A 56 0.80 8.27 4.08
N VAL A 57 1.34 8.42 5.30
CA VAL A 57 1.80 9.72 5.81
C VAL A 57 2.96 10.26 4.98
N VAL A 58 3.95 9.41 4.64
CA VAL A 58 5.10 9.84 3.84
C VAL A 58 4.66 10.19 2.41
N ASP A 59 3.75 9.42 1.80
CA ASP A 59 3.31 9.70 0.44
C ASP A 59 2.45 10.98 0.36
N VAL A 60 1.57 11.22 1.33
CA VAL A 60 0.81 12.49 1.39
C VAL A 60 1.75 13.69 1.60
N ALA A 61 2.75 13.56 2.47
CA ALA A 61 3.65 14.67 2.80
C ALA A 61 4.69 14.94 1.70
N ARG A 62 5.20 13.90 1.03
CA ARG A 62 6.39 13.97 0.17
C ARG A 62 6.19 13.41 -1.24
N LYS A 63 5.02 12.86 -1.58
CA LYS A 63 4.70 12.20 -2.86
C LYS A 63 5.74 11.15 -3.25
N ARG A 64 6.19 10.37 -2.26
CA ARG A 64 7.26 9.39 -2.39
C ARG A 64 6.97 8.21 -1.47
N LEU A 65 7.31 7.02 -1.95
CA LEU A 65 7.31 5.79 -1.15
C LEU A 65 8.77 5.32 -0.98
N PRO A 66 9.35 5.40 0.23
CA PRO A 66 10.77 5.17 0.44
C PRO A 66 11.11 3.68 0.35
N ASP A 67 12.18 3.37 -0.37
CA ASP A 67 12.71 2.02 -0.57
C ASP A 67 13.02 1.30 0.77
N PRO A 68 13.60 1.96 1.80
CA PRO A 68 13.84 1.34 3.10
C PRO A 68 12.59 0.85 3.84
N LEU A 69 11.39 1.33 3.47
CA LEU A 69 10.13 0.80 4.01
C LEU A 69 9.49 -0.20 3.03
N THR A 70 9.42 0.13 1.74
CA THR A 70 8.68 -0.67 0.76
C THR A 70 9.35 -1.99 0.40
N LEU A 71 10.64 -1.97 0.07
CA LEU A 71 11.36 -3.16 -0.39
C LEU A 71 11.47 -4.27 0.67
N PRO A 72 11.88 -4.01 1.93
CA PRO A 72 11.93 -5.05 2.94
C PRO A 72 10.53 -5.55 3.33
N SER A 73 9.48 -4.76 3.09
CA SER A 73 8.11 -5.20 3.40
C SER A 73 7.63 -6.37 2.56
N VAL A 74 8.18 -6.60 1.36
CA VAL A 74 7.80 -7.74 0.52
C VAL A 74 8.16 -9.08 1.20
N PRO A 75 9.44 -9.37 1.52
CA PRO A 75 9.79 -10.61 2.21
C PRO A 75 9.23 -10.69 3.63
N ILE A 76 9.11 -9.57 4.35
CA ILE A 76 8.51 -9.57 5.71
C ILE A 76 7.04 -9.98 5.65
N ALA A 77 6.22 -9.32 4.82
CA ALA A 77 4.82 -9.67 4.65
C ALA A 77 4.66 -11.10 4.13
N GLY A 78 5.48 -11.49 3.15
CA GLY A 78 5.48 -12.85 2.60
C GLY A 78 5.76 -13.91 3.67
N ALA A 79 6.77 -13.70 4.51
CA ALA A 79 7.10 -14.62 5.60
C ALA A 79 5.99 -14.69 6.65
N LEU A 80 5.46 -13.56 7.10
CA LEU A 80 4.40 -13.52 8.10
C LEU A 80 3.11 -14.22 7.62
N LEU A 81 2.71 -13.99 6.36
CA LEU A 81 1.54 -14.62 5.76
C LEU A 81 1.76 -16.12 5.50
N ALA A 82 2.98 -16.53 5.11
CA ALA A 82 3.32 -17.94 4.93
C ALA A 82 3.36 -18.71 6.25
N VAL A 83 3.77 -18.07 7.35
CA VAL A 83 3.69 -18.65 8.71
C VAL A 83 2.24 -18.78 9.15
N ALA A 84 1.39 -17.79 8.83
CA ALA A 84 -0.03 -17.82 9.17
C ALA A 84 -0.77 -18.98 8.47
N ASP A 85 -0.59 -19.11 7.15
CA ASP A 85 -1.14 -20.23 6.39
C ASP A 85 -0.27 -20.51 5.15
N PRO A 86 0.61 -21.53 5.19
CA PRO A 86 1.50 -21.84 4.08
C PRO A 86 0.76 -22.40 2.87
N SER A 87 -0.46 -22.91 3.03
CA SER A 87 -1.23 -23.48 1.91
C SER A 87 -1.66 -22.43 0.88
N ARG A 88 -1.68 -21.15 1.28
CA ARG A 88 -2.11 -20.00 0.47
C ARG A 88 -1.01 -19.38 -0.39
N TRP A 89 0.19 -19.98 -0.41
CA TRP A 89 1.36 -19.46 -1.13
C TRP A 89 1.05 -19.12 -2.61
N PHE A 90 0.25 -19.94 -3.29
CA PHE A 90 -0.08 -19.72 -4.69
C PHE A 90 -0.91 -18.44 -4.86
N GLY A 91 -1.93 -18.25 -4.01
CA GLY A 91 -2.75 -17.04 -4.01
C GLY A 91 -1.92 -15.79 -3.73
N MET A 92 -1.00 -15.86 -2.77
CA MET A 92 -0.07 -14.78 -2.45
C MET A 92 0.79 -14.38 -3.65
N LEU A 93 1.47 -15.34 -4.28
CA LEU A 93 2.38 -15.07 -5.40
C LEU A 93 1.65 -14.56 -6.63
N VAL A 94 0.49 -15.14 -6.96
CA VAL A 94 -0.36 -14.66 -8.05
C VAL A 94 -0.88 -13.25 -7.74
N GLY A 95 -1.37 -13.02 -6.53
CA GLY A 95 -1.89 -11.72 -6.11
C GLY A 95 -0.83 -10.62 -6.18
N ALA A 96 0.38 -10.91 -5.70
CA ALA A 96 1.53 -10.01 -5.76
C ALA A 96 1.99 -9.76 -7.20
N GLY A 97 2.17 -10.83 -7.99
CA GLY A 97 2.67 -10.75 -9.36
C GLY A 97 1.71 -10.02 -10.30
N VAL A 98 0.41 -10.33 -10.24
CA VAL A 98 -0.60 -9.68 -11.07
C VAL A 98 -0.73 -8.21 -10.69
N LEU A 99 -0.77 -7.87 -9.40
CA LEU A 99 -0.88 -6.47 -8.99
C LEU A 99 0.37 -5.68 -9.39
N PHE A 100 1.56 -6.25 -9.20
CA PHE A 100 2.81 -5.67 -9.70
C PHE A 100 2.75 -5.41 -11.21
N LEU A 101 2.32 -6.40 -12.01
CA LEU A 101 2.21 -6.26 -13.46
C LEU A 101 1.23 -5.15 -13.85
N VAL A 102 0.07 -5.06 -13.20
CA VAL A 102 -0.92 -3.99 -13.47
C VAL A 102 -0.28 -2.61 -13.28
N PHE A 103 0.37 -2.38 -12.14
CA PHE A 103 1.00 -1.10 -11.84
C PHE A 103 2.25 -0.86 -12.69
N ALA A 104 3.05 -1.88 -12.99
CA ALA A 104 4.21 -1.76 -13.87
C ALA A 104 3.78 -1.37 -15.29
N VAL A 105 2.77 -2.04 -15.86
CA VAL A 105 2.19 -1.70 -17.17
C VAL A 105 1.67 -0.27 -17.17
N GLN A 106 0.95 0.15 -16.13
CA GLN A 106 0.46 1.53 -16.02
C GLN A 106 1.61 2.54 -15.98
N TRP A 107 2.68 2.26 -15.23
CA TRP A 107 3.86 3.13 -15.14
C TRP A 107 4.60 3.27 -16.47
N PHE A 108 4.73 2.17 -17.22
CA PHE A 108 5.35 2.17 -18.55
C PHE A 108 4.45 2.82 -19.62
N ALA A 109 3.15 2.53 -19.60
CA ALA A 109 2.22 2.97 -20.65
C ALA A 109 1.78 4.43 -20.50
N VAL A 110 1.73 4.95 -19.26
CA VAL A 110 1.29 6.33 -18.99
C VAL A 110 2.36 7.07 -18.18
N PRO A 111 3.39 7.63 -18.85
CA PRO A 111 4.46 8.35 -18.19
C PRO A 111 3.92 9.49 -17.32
N ASN A 112 4.46 9.61 -16.11
CA ASN A 112 4.08 10.60 -15.09
C ASN A 112 2.69 10.43 -14.45
N ALA A 113 1.92 9.39 -14.78
CA ALA A 113 0.63 9.16 -14.10
C ALA A 113 0.79 8.61 -12.68
N ILE A 114 1.73 7.68 -12.48
CA ILE A 114 2.03 7.06 -11.19
C ILE A 114 3.53 7.05 -10.92
N GLY A 115 3.91 6.97 -9.64
CA GLY A 115 5.29 6.88 -9.22
C GLY A 115 5.82 5.46 -9.29
N PHE A 116 7.13 5.29 -9.48
CA PHE A 116 7.74 3.95 -9.41
C PHE A 116 7.64 3.34 -8.00
N GLY A 117 7.47 4.17 -6.96
CA GLY A 117 7.17 3.72 -5.61
C GLY A 117 5.86 2.93 -5.51
N ASP A 118 4.84 3.31 -6.29
CA ASP A 118 3.54 2.63 -6.32
C ASP A 118 3.70 1.21 -6.89
N VAL A 119 4.52 1.08 -7.93
CA VAL A 119 4.88 -0.22 -8.54
C VAL A 119 5.60 -1.13 -7.53
N LYS A 120 6.48 -0.58 -6.67
CA LYS A 120 7.17 -1.34 -5.61
C LYS A 120 6.25 -1.73 -4.46
N LEU A 121 5.23 -0.92 -4.18
CA LEU A 121 4.24 -1.20 -3.14
C LEU A 121 3.25 -2.29 -3.57
N ALA A 122 2.92 -2.35 -4.87
CA ALA A 122 1.94 -3.30 -5.42
C ALA A 122 2.17 -4.77 -5.02
N PRO A 123 3.39 -5.35 -5.09
CA PRO A 123 3.63 -6.71 -4.61
C PRO A 123 3.22 -6.93 -3.16
N VAL A 124 3.54 -5.99 -2.25
CA VAL A 124 3.21 -6.12 -0.83
C VAL A 124 1.70 -6.21 -0.64
N LEU A 125 0.95 -5.29 -1.24
CA LEU A 125 -0.52 -5.28 -1.14
C LEU A 125 -1.13 -6.51 -1.81
N GLY A 126 -0.57 -6.91 -2.95
CA GLY A 126 -0.99 -8.10 -3.68
C GLY A 126 -0.77 -9.40 -2.90
N LEU A 127 0.25 -9.50 -2.05
CA LEU A 127 0.44 -10.64 -1.15
C LEU A 127 -0.76 -10.80 -0.20
N TYR A 128 -1.16 -9.73 0.49
CA TYR A 128 -2.30 -9.75 1.42
C TYR A 128 -3.61 -10.05 0.70
N LEU A 129 -3.86 -9.35 -0.40
CA LEU A 129 -5.07 -9.54 -1.21
C LEU A 129 -5.16 -10.96 -1.79
N GLY A 130 -4.05 -11.47 -2.30
CA GLY A 130 -3.95 -12.83 -2.82
C GLY A 130 -4.10 -13.90 -1.75
N TRP A 131 -3.57 -13.66 -0.55
CA TRP A 131 -3.73 -14.54 0.62
C TRP A 131 -5.19 -14.59 1.09
N LEU A 132 -5.89 -13.45 1.13
CA LEU A 132 -7.32 -13.40 1.45
C LEU A 132 -8.20 -14.04 0.36
N GLY A 133 -7.70 -14.12 -0.86
CA GLY A 133 -8.33 -14.81 -1.98
C GLY A 133 -8.94 -13.88 -3.02
N ARG A 134 -9.57 -14.49 -4.02
CA ARG A 134 -10.04 -13.77 -5.23
C ARG A 134 -11.01 -12.61 -4.94
N PRO A 135 -12.02 -12.75 -4.06
CA PRO A 135 -12.94 -11.64 -3.78
C PRO A 135 -12.23 -10.42 -3.21
N ALA A 136 -11.33 -10.64 -2.24
CA ALA A 136 -10.51 -9.59 -1.65
C ALA A 136 -9.64 -8.91 -2.71
N TRP A 137 -8.98 -9.70 -3.56
CA TRP A 137 -8.12 -9.15 -4.62
C TRP A 137 -8.90 -8.27 -5.62
N ILE A 138 -10.08 -8.71 -6.05
CA ILE A 138 -10.94 -7.92 -6.94
C ILE A 138 -11.41 -6.65 -6.24
N THR A 139 -11.97 -6.74 -5.04
CA THR A 139 -12.41 -5.56 -4.27
C THR A 139 -11.25 -4.59 -4.03
N GLY A 140 -10.06 -5.10 -3.74
CA GLY A 140 -8.86 -4.31 -3.54
C GLY A 140 -8.50 -3.56 -4.80
N LEU A 141 -8.26 -4.28 -5.91
CA LEU A 141 -7.90 -3.69 -7.20
C LEU A 141 -8.89 -2.59 -7.62
N PHE A 142 -10.19 -2.92 -7.65
CA PHE A 142 -11.22 -1.96 -8.04
C PHE A 142 -11.28 -0.78 -7.07
N GLY A 143 -11.16 -1.02 -5.76
CA GLY A 143 -11.10 0.03 -4.75
C GLY A 143 -9.97 1.02 -5.00
N MET A 144 -8.77 0.54 -5.33
CA MET A 144 -7.62 1.40 -5.65
C MET A 144 -7.93 2.34 -6.84
N PHE A 145 -8.45 1.78 -7.93
CA PHE A 145 -8.76 2.53 -9.15
C PHE A 145 -9.96 3.45 -9.02
N VAL A 146 -11.02 3.03 -8.34
CA VAL A 146 -12.22 3.84 -8.13
C VAL A 146 -11.89 5.03 -7.23
N LEU A 147 -11.23 4.80 -6.09
CA LEU A 147 -10.87 5.88 -5.18
C LEU A 147 -9.90 6.87 -5.82
N GLY A 148 -8.84 6.38 -6.48
CA GLY A 148 -7.88 7.22 -7.18
C GLY A 148 -8.52 7.98 -8.35
N GLY A 149 -9.37 7.33 -9.13
CA GLY A 149 -10.09 7.91 -10.25
C GLY A 149 -11.09 8.99 -9.83
N LEU A 150 -11.88 8.75 -8.77
CA LEU A 150 -12.80 9.75 -8.21
C LEU A 150 -12.05 10.98 -7.69
N PHE A 151 -10.91 10.77 -7.03
CA PHE A 151 -10.08 11.88 -6.55
C PHE A 151 -9.49 12.70 -7.70
N ALA A 152 -8.94 12.04 -8.73
CA ALA A 152 -8.43 12.70 -9.92
C ALA A 152 -9.53 13.48 -10.66
N LEU A 153 -10.73 12.90 -10.77
CA LEU A 153 -11.89 13.54 -11.37
C LEU A 153 -12.30 14.79 -10.57
N ALA A 154 -12.37 14.71 -9.24
CA ALA A 154 -12.68 15.85 -8.39
C ALA A 154 -11.65 16.98 -8.57
N LEU A 155 -10.35 16.67 -8.57
CA LEU A 155 -9.30 17.67 -8.80
C LEU A 155 -9.43 18.36 -10.16
N LEU A 156 -9.79 17.61 -11.21
CA LEU A 156 -10.01 18.16 -12.55
C LEU A 156 -11.24 19.08 -12.58
N LEU A 157 -12.35 18.64 -11.97
CA LEU A 157 -13.61 19.41 -11.90
C LEU A 157 -13.43 20.73 -11.13
N PHE A 158 -12.70 20.71 -10.02
CA PHE A 158 -12.40 21.90 -9.22
C PHE A 158 -11.20 22.71 -9.75
N ARG A 159 -10.61 22.32 -10.90
CA ARG A 159 -9.43 22.96 -11.50
C ARG A 159 -8.25 23.12 -10.53
N ARG A 160 -8.11 22.20 -9.58
CA ARG A 160 -7.04 22.18 -8.57
C ARG A 160 -5.80 21.41 -8.99
N ALA A 161 -5.87 20.68 -10.11
CA ALA A 161 -4.73 20.02 -10.74
C ALA A 161 -4.88 20.08 -12.27
N GLY A 162 -3.76 20.24 -12.95
CA GLY A 162 -3.65 20.07 -14.40
C GLY A 162 -3.47 18.61 -14.79
N ARG A 163 -3.67 18.28 -16.07
CA ARG A 163 -3.47 16.93 -16.62
C ARG A 163 -2.03 16.39 -16.49
N LYS A 164 -1.07 17.23 -16.11
CA LYS A 164 0.36 16.90 -15.99
C LYS A 164 0.83 16.82 -14.53
N ASP A 165 -0.04 17.09 -13.56
CA ASP A 165 0.35 17.10 -12.15
C ASP A 165 0.42 15.67 -11.62
N GLN A 166 1.53 15.33 -10.95
CA GLN A 166 1.68 14.06 -10.26
C GLN A 166 0.83 14.05 -8.98
N ILE A 167 -0.11 13.12 -8.92
CA ILE A 167 -0.97 12.85 -7.77
C ILE A 167 -0.37 11.66 -7.00
N PRO A 168 -0.18 11.77 -5.67
CA PRO A 168 0.25 10.63 -4.85
C PRO A 168 -0.82 9.53 -4.91
N TYR A 169 -0.50 8.41 -5.56
CA TYR A 169 -1.43 7.31 -5.75
C TYR A 169 -1.40 6.29 -4.60
N GLY A 170 -0.30 6.27 -3.83
CA GLY A 170 -0.08 5.40 -2.68
C GLY A 170 -1.25 5.35 -1.70
N PRO A 171 -1.79 6.49 -1.20
CA PRO A 171 -2.94 6.51 -0.30
C PRO A 171 -4.16 5.77 -0.83
N PHE A 172 -4.43 5.84 -2.15
CA PHE A 172 -5.55 5.12 -2.76
C PHE A 172 -5.27 3.63 -2.90
N MET A 173 -4.00 3.24 -3.13
CA MET A 173 -3.58 1.83 -3.08
C MET A 173 -3.80 1.24 -1.69
N LEU A 174 -3.37 1.97 -0.66
CA LEU A 174 -3.53 1.57 0.74
C LEU A 174 -5.01 1.52 1.11
N ALA A 175 -5.80 2.54 0.75
CA ALA A 175 -7.24 2.58 1.03
C ALA A 175 -8.01 1.44 0.35
N GLY A 176 -7.72 1.16 -0.94
CA GLY A 176 -8.32 0.03 -1.64
C GLY A 176 -8.01 -1.31 -0.97
N THR A 177 -6.76 -1.51 -0.54
CA THR A 177 -6.38 -2.70 0.24
C THR A 177 -7.11 -2.79 1.55
N LEU A 178 -7.17 -1.69 2.32
CA LEU A 178 -7.86 -1.66 3.61
C LEU A 178 -9.35 -1.98 3.46
N LEU A 179 -10.01 -1.44 2.44
CA LEU A 179 -11.41 -1.78 2.13
C LEU A 179 -11.59 -3.27 1.89
N ALA A 180 -10.73 -3.88 1.10
CA ALA A 180 -10.78 -5.31 0.84
C ALA A 180 -10.51 -6.16 2.09
N VAL A 181 -9.51 -5.78 2.89
CA VAL A 181 -9.19 -6.46 4.15
C VAL A 181 -10.37 -6.39 5.11
N LEU A 182 -10.97 -5.21 5.30
CA LEU A 182 -12.11 -5.05 6.20
C LEU A 182 -13.35 -5.83 5.74
N ALA A 183 -13.55 -5.96 4.42
CA ALA A 183 -14.69 -6.67 3.85
C ALA A 183 -14.53 -8.20 3.83
N HIS A 184 -13.30 -8.72 3.66
CA HIS A 184 -13.07 -10.13 3.29
C HIS A 184 -12.13 -10.92 4.20
N ALA A 185 -11.50 -10.28 5.20
CA ALA A 185 -10.73 -11.00 6.20
C ALA A 185 -11.62 -11.77 7.19
#